data_AF-A0A1R3KLV4-F1
#
_entry.id   AF-A0A1R3KLV4-F1
#
_cell.length_a   1.000
_cell.length_b   1.000
_cell.length_c   1.000
_cell.angle_alpha   90.00
_cell.angle_beta   90.00
_cell.angle_gamma   90.00
#
_symmetry.space_group_name_H-M   'P 1'
#
loop_
_entity.id
_entity.type
_entity.pdbx_description
1 polymer ?
#
loop_
_entity_poly.entity_id
_entity_poly.type
_entity_poly.pdbx_seq_one_letter_code
_entity_poly.pdbx_strand_id
1 'polypeptide(L)'
;MRSKRSPRGRRKVLLTRGRKLRIRQINLSNLPNNNNSVSESLRTSVERKLEELQRILPDACNEINMDTLFQMTADYIFLLEAKVSLLQNLSTFYGV
;
A
#
# COMPACT_ATOMS: atom_id res chain seq x y z
N MET A 1 -0.65 44.83 69.01
CA MET A 1 -0.42 45.95 68.05
C MET A 1 0.23 45.40 66.78
N ARG A 2 -0.16 45.94 65.61
CA ARG A 2 0.14 45.49 64.24
C ARG A 2 1.63 45.53 63.86
N SER A 3 2.05 44.60 62.98
CA SER A 3 2.98 44.85 61.86
C SER A 3 2.97 43.62 60.93
N LYS A 4 2.31 43.57 59.75
CA LYS A 4 2.61 44.16 58.41
C LYS A 4 4.03 43.90 57.87
N ARG A 5 4.13 43.00 56.88
CA ARG A 5 4.76 43.15 55.53
C ARG A 5 5.45 41.86 55.03
N SER A 6 5.08 41.41 53.83
CA SER A 6 5.92 40.59 52.93
C SER A 6 6.77 41.52 52.03
N PRO A 7 7.58 41.09 51.02
CA PRO A 7 8.03 39.75 50.57
C PRO A 7 9.54 39.70 50.15
N ARG A 8 9.93 38.59 49.49
CA ARG A 8 11.05 38.41 48.50
C ARG A 8 12.34 37.71 48.96
N GLY A 9 12.41 36.42 48.62
CA GLY A 9 13.41 35.92 47.65
C GLY A 9 14.59 35.11 48.18
N ARG A 10 14.59 33.79 47.94
CA ARG A 10 15.65 33.06 47.22
C ARG A 10 15.32 31.55 47.12
N ARG A 11 14.98 31.16 45.88
CA ARG A 11 15.40 29.92 45.16
C ARG A 11 16.61 29.19 45.82
N LYS A 12 16.81 27.86 45.84
CA LYS A 12 16.30 26.67 45.12
C LYS A 12 16.66 25.40 45.92
N VAL A 13 16.17 24.24 45.42
CA VAL A 13 16.68 22.86 45.61
C VAL A 13 16.16 22.23 46.91
N LEU A 14 15.44 21.10 46.91
CA LEU A 14 15.66 19.82 46.24
C LEU A 14 14.29 19.15 46.02
N LEU A 15 13.88 18.89 44.77
CA LEU A 15 12.72 18.02 44.52
C LEU A 15 13.17 16.58 44.71
N THR A 16 13.02 16.07 45.94
CA THR A 16 13.14 14.65 46.24
C THR A 16 11.99 13.90 45.57
N ARG A 17 12.32 13.31 44.42
CA ARG A 17 12.04 11.91 44.06
C ARG A 17 10.70 11.35 44.59
N GLY A 18 9.63 11.65 43.87
CA GLY A 18 8.32 11.02 44.03
C GLY A 18 7.63 10.79 42.68
N ARG A 19 8.31 10.09 41.75
CA ARG A 19 7.66 9.66 40.50
C ARG A 19 6.74 8.49 40.80
N LYS A 20 5.45 8.79 40.94
CA LYS A 20 4.35 7.82 40.96
C LYS A 20 4.39 7.04 39.64
N LEU A 21 4.96 5.85 39.66
CA LEU A 21 4.92 4.89 38.57
C LEU A 21 3.46 4.42 38.43
N ARG A 22 2.66 5.14 37.64
CA ARG A 22 1.48 4.55 37.02
C ARG A 22 1.98 3.56 36.00
N ILE A 23 2.12 2.31 36.44
CA ILE A 23 2.27 1.14 35.58
C ILE A 23 1.08 1.18 34.62
N ARG A 24 1.34 1.58 33.37
CA ARG A 24 0.42 1.35 32.27
C ARG A 24 0.34 -0.16 32.15
N GLN A 25 -0.81 -0.76 32.47
CA GLN A 25 -1.14 -2.10 32.00
C GLN A 25 -1.14 -2.02 30.47
N ILE A 26 -0.04 -2.47 29.87
CA ILE A 26 0.02 -2.74 28.45
C ILE A 26 -0.78 -4.03 28.31
N ASN A 27 -2.01 -3.94 27.81
CA ASN A 27 -2.77 -5.11 27.39
C ASN A 27 -1.95 -5.80 26.28
N LEU A 28 -1.22 -6.85 26.66
CA LEU A 28 -0.44 -7.70 25.78
C LEU A 28 -1.35 -8.80 25.20
N SER A 29 -2.48 -8.39 24.62
CA SER A 29 -3.46 -9.31 24.04
C SER A 29 -3.97 -8.77 22.71
N ASN A 30 -3.04 -8.43 21.82
CA ASN A 30 -3.27 -8.28 20.39
C ASN A 30 -1.91 -8.43 19.69
N LEU A 31 -1.38 -9.65 19.71
CA LEU A 31 -0.35 -10.04 18.74
C LEU A 31 -1.09 -10.18 17.41
N PRO A 32 -0.78 -9.40 16.36
CA PRO A 32 -1.32 -9.68 15.04
C PRO A 32 -0.79 -11.04 14.62
N ASN A 33 -1.71 -11.98 14.37
CA ASN A 33 -1.42 -13.24 13.74
C ASN A 33 -0.74 -12.95 12.39
N ASN A 34 0.59 -13.11 12.35
CA ASN A 34 1.48 -12.65 11.28
C ASN A 34 1.30 -13.41 9.94
N ASN A 35 0.34 -14.33 9.88
CA ASN A 35 0.06 -15.11 8.67
C ASN A 35 -0.90 -14.38 7.72
N ASN A 36 -1.64 -13.38 8.22
CA ASN A 36 -2.60 -12.63 7.40
C ASN A 36 -1.97 -11.45 6.65
N SER A 37 -0.86 -10.89 7.14
CA SER A 37 -0.20 -9.73 6.52
C SER A 37 0.40 -10.09 5.14
N VAL A 38 0.97 -11.29 5.02
CA VAL A 38 1.57 -11.78 3.77
C VAL A 38 0.47 -12.11 2.76
N SER A 39 -0.61 -12.78 3.16
CA SER A 39 -1.71 -13.11 2.25
C SER A 39 -2.44 -11.86 1.73
N GLU A 40 -2.63 -10.84 2.58
CA GLU A 40 -3.21 -9.56 2.18
C GLU A 40 -2.24 -8.76 1.27
N SER A 41 -0.94 -8.79 1.57
CA SER A 41 0.06 -8.16 0.68
C SER A 41 0.12 -8.83 -0.70
N LEU A 42 -0.08 -10.16 -0.78
CA LEU A 42 -0.09 -10.88 -2.05
C LEU A 42 -1.37 -10.59 -2.84
N ARG A 43 -2.53 -10.56 -2.18
CA ARG A 43 -3.82 -10.17 -2.79
C ARG A 43 -3.74 -8.79 -3.41
N THR A 44 -3.26 -7.81 -2.65
CA THR A 44 -3.09 -6.43 -3.16
C THR A 44 -2.06 -6.34 -4.30
N SER A 45 -1.03 -7.18 -4.31
CA SER A 45 -0.10 -7.24 -5.45
C SER A 45 -0.73 -7.83 -6.70
N VAL A 46 -1.58 -8.85 -6.57
CA VAL A 46 -2.27 -9.48 -7.71
C VAL A 46 -3.30 -8.53 -8.29
N GLU A 47 -4.08 -7.86 -7.43
CA GLU A 47 -5.05 -6.84 -7.83
C GLU A 47 -4.39 -5.72 -8.64
N ARG A 48 -3.27 -5.17 -8.18
CA ARG A 48 -2.51 -4.15 -8.93
C ARG A 48 -2.08 -4.62 -10.31
N LYS A 49 -1.58 -5.86 -10.43
CA LYS A 49 -1.19 -6.43 -11.72
C LYS A 49 -2.39 -6.61 -12.66
N LEU A 50 -3.56 -6.95 -12.11
CA LEU A 50 -4.79 -7.06 -12.89
C LEU A 50 -5.28 -5.70 -13.36
N GLU A 51 -5.21 -4.67 -12.52
CA GLU A 51 -5.51 -3.28 -12.91
C GLU A 51 -4.54 -2.79 -14.01
N GLU A 52 -3.25 -3.10 -13.89
CA GLU A 52 -2.26 -2.80 -14.93
C GLU A 52 -2.59 -3.53 -16.24
N LEU A 53 -2.98 -4.81 -16.17
CA LEU A 53 -3.37 -5.59 -17.35
C LEU A 53 -4.59 -4.98 -18.04
N GLN A 54 -5.62 -4.59 -17.27
CA GLN A 54 -6.79 -3.89 -17.80
C GLN A 54 -6.41 -2.62 -18.56
N ARG A 55 -5.46 -1.83 -18.06
CA ARG A 55 -5.02 -0.59 -18.74
C ARG A 55 -4.30 -0.82 -20.07
N ILE A 56 -3.71 -2.00 -20.27
CA ILE A 56 -2.99 -2.33 -21.51
C ILE A 56 -3.94 -2.80 -22.61
N LEU A 57 -5.05 -3.44 -22.23
CA LEU A 57 -6.00 -3.97 -23.18
C LEU A 57 -6.84 -2.86 -23.81
N PRO A 58 -7.02 -2.88 -25.14
CA PRO A 58 -7.95 -1.96 -25.79
C PRO A 58 -9.38 -2.26 -25.31
N ASP A 59 -10.13 -1.20 -25.05
CA ASP A 59 -11.56 -1.25 -24.67
C ASP A 59 -11.88 -1.99 -23.36
N ALA A 60 -10.88 -2.21 -22.50
CA ALA A 60 -11.13 -2.76 -21.18
C ALA A 60 -11.84 -1.72 -20.29
N CYS A 61 -13.11 -1.97 -19.99
CA CYS A 61 -13.86 -1.28 -18.95
C CYS A 61 -13.41 -1.71 -17.55
N ASN A 62 -13.58 -0.82 -16.57
CA ASN A 62 -13.19 -1.05 -15.17
C ASN A 62 -13.98 -2.19 -14.48
N GLU A 63 -15.07 -2.67 -15.08
CA GLU A 63 -15.97 -3.69 -14.53
C GLU A 63 -16.01 -4.96 -15.42
N ILE A 64 -14.85 -5.51 -15.75
CA ILE A 64 -14.74 -6.76 -16.51
C ILE A 64 -14.43 -7.92 -15.56
N ASN A 65 -15.18 -9.02 -15.68
CA ASN A 65 -14.95 -10.25 -14.91
C ASN A 65 -13.56 -10.84 -15.25
N MET A 66 -12.95 -11.58 -14.31
CA MET A 66 -11.60 -12.14 -14.52
C MET A 66 -11.53 -13.09 -15.72
N ASP A 67 -12.52 -13.97 -15.89
CA ASP A 67 -12.53 -14.92 -17.01
C ASP A 67 -12.58 -14.20 -18.36
N THR A 68 -13.39 -13.14 -18.46
CA THR A 68 -13.45 -12.30 -19.65
C THR A 68 -12.17 -11.51 -19.87
N LEU A 69 -11.52 -11.03 -18.80
CA LEU A 69 -10.24 -10.33 -18.89
C LEU A 69 -9.15 -11.23 -19.48
N PHE A 70 -9.07 -12.48 -19.02
CA PHE A 70 -8.10 -13.44 -19.53
C PHE A 70 -8.38 -13.82 -20.98
N GLN A 71 -9.65 -14.03 -21.34
CA GLN A 71 -10.02 -14.32 -22.72
C GLN A 71 -9.67 -13.15 -23.66
N MET A 72 -10.04 -11.91 -23.29
CA MET A 72 -9.67 -10.71 -24.05
C MET A 72 -8.15 -10.55 -24.18
N THR A 73 -7.41 -10.90 -23.13
CA THR A 73 -5.94 -10.88 -23.16
C THR A 73 -5.40 -11.87 -24.19
N ALA A 74 -5.91 -13.11 -24.18
CA ALA A 74 -5.49 -14.12 -25.15
C ALA A 74 -5.82 -13.68 -26.59
N ASP A 75 -7.04 -13.21 -26.82
CA ASP A 75 -7.48 -12.73 -28.13
C ASP A 75 -6.62 -11.55 -28.63
N TYR A 76 -6.27 -10.63 -27.72
CA TYR A 76 -5.42 -9.49 -28.06
C TYR A 76 -3.98 -9.91 -28.38
N ILE A 77 -3.42 -10.89 -27.66
CA ILE A 77 -2.11 -11.47 -27.98
C ILE A 77 -2.13 -12.08 -29.39
N PHE A 78 -3.12 -12.92 -29.71
CA PHE A 78 -3.23 -13.51 -31.05
C PHE A 78 -3.39 -12.46 -32.15
N LEU A 79 -4.16 -11.40 -31.90
CA LEU A 79 -4.31 -10.29 -32.83
C LEU A 79 -2.98 -9.58 -33.08
N LEU A 80 -2.22 -9.30 -32.02
CA LEU A 80 -0.91 -8.66 -32.14
C LEU A 80 0.09 -9.55 -32.88
N GLU A 81 0.13 -10.84 -32.58
CA GLU A 81 0.95 -11.81 -33.30
C GLU A 81 0.63 -11.82 -34.80
N ALA A 82 -0.66 -11.90 -35.16
CA ALA A 82 -1.09 -11.86 -36.55
C ALA A 82 -0.68 -10.57 -37.26
N LYS A 83 -0.81 -9.40 -36.60
CA LYS A 83 -0.34 -8.11 -37.13
C LYS A 83 1.16 -8.10 -37.36
N VAL A 84 1.94 -8.58 -36.39
CA VAL A 84 3.40 -8.67 -36.51
C VAL A 84 3.79 -9.60 -37.65
N SER A 85 3.20 -10.79 -37.76
CA SER A 85 3.47 -11.73 -38.86
C SER A 85 3.13 -11.12 -40.21
N LEU A 86 2.00 -10.42 -40.33
CA LEU A 86 1.63 -9.74 -41.57
C LEU A 86 2.65 -8.66 -41.93
N LEU A 87 3.06 -7.83 -40.97
CA LEU A 87 4.05 -6.77 -41.20
C LEU A 87 5.42 -7.34 -41.58
N GLN A 88 5.85 -8.43 -40.96
CA GLN A 88 7.09 -9.14 -41.31
C GLN A 88 7.03 -9.70 -42.73
N ASN A 89 5.89 -10.30 -43.12
CA ASN A 89 5.70 -10.80 -44.48
C ASN A 89 5.75 -9.67 -45.51
N LEU A 90 5.11 -8.52 -45.22
CA LEU A 90 5.17 -7.35 -46.09
C LEU A 90 6.59 -6.78 -46.17
N SER A 91 7.30 -6.63 -45.05
CA SER A 91 8.70 -6.16 -45.04
C SER A 91 9.59 -7.10 -45.86
N THR A 92 9.43 -8.42 -45.70
CA THR A 92 10.14 -9.42 -46.50
C THR A 92 9.80 -9.30 -47.99
N PHE A 93 8.53 -9.07 -48.33
CA PHE A 93 8.08 -8.91 -49.71
C PHE A 93 8.66 -7.66 -50.38
N TYR A 94 8.71 -6.54 -49.64
CA TYR A 94 9.23 -5.27 -50.14
C TYR A 94 10.74 -5.08 -49.95
N GLY A 95 11.42 -6.02 -49.27
CA GLY A 95 12.87 -6.01 -49.07
C GLY A 95 13.37 -4.90 -48.13
N VAL A 96 12.53 -4.46 -47.18
CA VAL A 96 12.88 -3.48 -46.13
C VAL A 96 13.24 -4.18 -44.84
#